data_AF-A0A3P4R4C9-F1
#
_entry.id   AF-A0A3P4R4C9-F1
#
_cell.length_a   1.000
_cell.length_b   1.000
_cell.length_c   1.000
_cell.angle_alpha   90.00
_cell.angle_beta   90.00
_cell.angle_gamma   90.00
#
_symmetry.space_group_name_H-M   'P 1'
#
loop_
_entity.id
_entity.type
_entity.pdbx_description
1 polymer ?
#
loop_
_entity_poly.entity_id
_entity_poly.type
_entity_poly.pdbx_seq_one_letter_code
_entity_poly.pdbx_strand_id
1 'polypeptide(L)'
;MKLSKKIHREKTIHPTVNLNGSACFLQSPSDAIFCRHLSLQYALDSLRNGKGKVNLIKHYSSVESIQQHIPLVRDAEFRALLRHPPAGSRVIASKDFGFALDIFFCRMMANNVSHMSAILYIDNHTLSVRLRIKQSVYGQLNYVVSVYDPNDTNVAVRGTHRTARRFLSLDKFISSAPDAQTWADRYVRNCAIAILPLLPEGVPVAILAGITTRMPFAPIHPSAMLLIMATGQTQ
;
A
#
# COMPACT_ATOMS: atom_id res chain seq x y z
N MET A 1 43.29 5.02 10.01
CA MET A 1 42.10 5.70 9.44
C MET A 1 41.70 4.97 8.16
N LYS A 2 40.63 4.14 8.14
CA LYS A 2 40.17 3.43 6.93
C LYS A 2 39.02 4.20 6.30
N LEU A 3 39.30 4.91 5.20
CA LEU A 3 38.30 5.57 4.36
C LEU A 3 37.50 4.49 3.61
N SER A 4 36.28 4.19 4.07
CA SER A 4 35.37 3.31 3.32
C SER A 4 34.76 4.10 2.15
N LYS A 5 35.27 3.87 0.94
CA LYS A 5 34.66 4.35 -0.31
C LYS A 5 33.26 3.74 -0.43
N LYS A 6 32.22 4.55 -0.27
CA LYS A 6 30.86 4.22 -0.71
C LYS A 6 30.88 4.12 -2.23
N ILE A 7 31.01 2.91 -2.76
CA ILE A 7 30.80 2.61 -4.17
C ILE A 7 29.34 2.98 -4.46
N HIS A 8 29.14 4.02 -5.27
CA HIS A 8 27.83 4.37 -5.80
C HIS A 8 27.43 3.23 -6.75
N ARG A 9 26.63 2.27 -6.28
CA ARG A 9 26.02 1.28 -7.17
C ARG A 9 25.12 2.04 -8.13
N GLU A 10 25.52 2.09 -9.38
CA GLU A 10 24.68 2.50 -10.50
C GLU A 10 23.39 1.65 -10.42
N LYS A 11 22.23 2.32 -10.32
CA LYS A 11 20.96 1.61 -10.29
C LYS A 11 20.72 1.10 -11.71
N THR A 12 20.82 -0.20 -11.91
CA THR A 12 20.26 -0.85 -13.11
C THR A 12 18.78 -0.48 -13.19
N ILE A 13 18.41 0.30 -14.22
CA ILE A 13 17.03 0.67 -14.50
C ILE A 13 16.41 -0.53 -15.20
N HIS A 14 15.63 -1.31 -14.47
CA HIS A 14 14.80 -2.35 -15.08
C HIS A 14 13.57 -1.67 -15.70
N PRO A 15 13.17 -2.02 -16.93
CA PRO A 15 11.93 -1.51 -17.50
C PRO A 15 10.75 -1.91 -16.62
N THR A 16 9.77 -1.02 -16.50
CA THR A 16 8.50 -1.33 -15.84
C THR A 16 7.77 -2.40 -16.64
N VAL A 17 7.23 -3.42 -15.97
CA VAL A 17 6.48 -4.51 -16.62
C VAL A 17 5.08 -4.63 -16.04
N ASN A 18 4.10 -4.94 -16.89
CA ASN A 18 2.75 -5.28 -16.47
C ASN A 18 2.54 -6.78 -16.64
N LEU A 19 2.42 -7.50 -15.53
CA LEU A 19 2.16 -8.95 -15.49
C LEU A 19 0.84 -9.29 -14.77
N ASN A 20 -0.02 -8.29 -14.55
CA ASN A 20 -1.33 -8.48 -13.94
C ASN A 20 -2.20 -9.37 -14.85
N GLY A 21 -2.66 -10.50 -14.33
CA GLY A 21 -3.42 -11.49 -15.10
C GLY A 21 -2.58 -12.38 -16.01
N SER A 22 -1.25 -12.23 -16.04
CA SER A 22 -0.37 -13.02 -16.92
C SER A 22 0.11 -14.33 -16.30
N ALA A 23 0.05 -14.46 -14.97
CA ALA A 23 0.48 -15.63 -14.22
C ALA A 23 -0.73 -16.40 -13.65
N CYS A 24 -0.66 -17.73 -13.57
CA CYS A 24 -1.65 -18.55 -12.87
C CYS A 24 -1.08 -19.16 -11.58
N PHE A 25 -1.93 -19.47 -10.60
CA PHE A 25 -1.49 -20.12 -9.37
C PHE A 25 -0.86 -21.49 -9.64
N LEU A 26 0.24 -21.81 -8.96
CA LEU A 26 0.86 -23.14 -9.08
C LEU A 26 -0.09 -24.26 -8.63
N GLN A 27 -0.92 -24.00 -7.61
CA GLN A 27 -1.89 -24.95 -7.09
C GLN A 27 -3.18 -25.04 -7.94
N SER A 28 -3.40 -24.08 -8.84
CA SER A 28 -4.56 -24.06 -9.75
C SER A 28 -4.17 -23.35 -11.06
N PRO A 29 -3.61 -24.10 -12.03
CA PRO A 29 -3.06 -23.50 -13.26
C PRO A 29 -4.08 -22.81 -14.16
N SER A 30 -5.38 -23.02 -13.93
CA SER A 30 -6.47 -22.33 -14.64
C SER A 30 -6.87 -21.00 -13.99
N ASP A 31 -6.45 -20.75 -12.75
CA ASP A 31 -6.82 -19.55 -12.00
C ASP A 31 -5.73 -18.48 -12.12
N ALA A 32 -6.05 -17.38 -12.79
CA ALA A 32 -5.14 -16.26 -13.01
C ALA A 32 -4.93 -15.40 -11.74
N ILE A 33 -3.72 -14.86 -11.63
CA ILE A 33 -3.28 -13.96 -10.57
C ILE A 33 -3.55 -12.52 -10.98
N PHE A 34 -4.52 -11.89 -10.32
CA PHE A 34 -4.92 -10.51 -10.56
C PHE A 34 -4.38 -9.51 -9.52
N CYS A 35 -4.62 -8.22 -9.76
CA CYS A 35 -4.23 -7.09 -8.93
C CYS A 35 -4.49 -7.30 -7.43
N ARG A 36 -5.66 -7.85 -7.05
CA ARG A 36 -5.99 -8.17 -5.65
C ARG A 36 -4.95 -9.08 -4.95
N HIS A 37 -4.44 -10.08 -5.66
CA HIS A 37 -3.45 -11.01 -5.11
C HIS A 37 -2.08 -10.35 -5.01
N LEU A 38 -1.68 -9.63 -6.07
CA LEU A 38 -0.42 -8.89 -6.16
C LEU A 38 -0.32 -7.83 -5.05
N SER A 39 -1.38 -7.01 -4.87
CA SER A 39 -1.42 -5.99 -3.82
C SER A 39 -1.39 -6.58 -2.42
N LEU A 40 -2.14 -7.66 -2.17
CA LEU A 40 -2.14 -8.31 -0.87
C LEU A 40 -0.77 -8.93 -0.56
N GLN A 41 -0.17 -9.64 -1.51
CA GLN A 41 1.15 -10.22 -1.32
C GLN A 41 2.21 -9.13 -1.09
N TYR A 42 2.19 -8.04 -1.85
CA TYR A 42 3.08 -6.90 -1.64
C TYR A 42 2.91 -6.30 -0.25
N ALA A 43 1.66 -6.11 0.19
CA ALA A 43 1.36 -5.57 1.50
C ALA A 43 1.99 -6.44 2.59
N LEU A 44 1.87 -7.76 2.49
CA LEU A 44 2.41 -8.70 3.47
C LEU A 44 3.93 -8.82 3.43
N ASP A 45 4.53 -8.81 2.24
CA ASP A 45 5.99 -8.73 2.10
C ASP A 45 6.55 -7.46 2.75
N SER A 46 5.78 -6.37 2.71
CA SER A 46 6.15 -5.10 3.32
C SER A 46 6.06 -5.10 4.85
N LEU A 47 5.38 -6.10 5.44
CA LEU A 47 5.22 -6.28 6.88
C LEU A 47 6.19 -7.32 7.47
N ARG A 48 6.59 -8.34 6.68
CA ARG A 48 7.43 -9.45 7.13
C ARG A 48 8.86 -9.07 7.50
N ASN A 49 9.41 -8.02 6.88
CA ASN A 49 10.79 -7.62 7.12
C ASN A 49 10.84 -6.53 8.19
N GLY A 50 11.75 -6.59 9.17
CA GLY A 50 11.95 -5.52 10.17
C GLY A 50 12.33 -4.14 9.59
N LYS A 51 12.53 -4.04 8.27
CA LYS A 51 12.72 -2.79 7.51
C LYS A 51 11.60 -2.54 6.49
N GLY A 52 10.61 -3.42 6.37
CA GLY A 52 9.48 -3.42 5.43
C GLY A 52 9.82 -3.30 3.94
N LYS A 53 11.05 -3.61 3.53
CA LYS A 53 11.46 -3.46 2.13
C LYS A 53 11.01 -4.70 1.35
N VAL A 54 10.32 -4.48 0.23
CA VAL A 54 9.94 -5.54 -0.72
C VAL A 54 10.99 -5.61 -1.82
N ASN A 55 11.40 -6.82 -2.21
CA ASN A 55 12.29 -7.04 -3.34
C ASN A 55 11.47 -7.27 -4.62
N LEU A 56 11.03 -6.18 -5.24
CA LEU A 56 10.14 -6.24 -6.40
C LEU A 56 10.75 -6.97 -7.60
N ILE A 57 12.05 -6.77 -7.86
CA ILE A 57 12.74 -7.47 -8.94
C ILE A 57 12.74 -8.99 -8.71
N LYS A 58 13.05 -9.44 -7.48
CA LYS A 58 13.09 -10.89 -7.21
C LYS A 58 11.73 -11.57 -7.35
N HIS A 59 10.66 -10.89 -6.96
CA HIS A 59 9.37 -11.55 -6.72
C HIS A 59 8.29 -11.19 -7.75
N TYR A 60 8.45 -10.09 -8.49
CA TYR A 60 7.38 -9.52 -9.32
C TYR A 60 7.84 -9.11 -10.73
N SER A 61 9.06 -9.48 -11.17
CA SER A 61 9.56 -9.09 -12.51
C SER A 61 9.38 -10.15 -13.59
N SER A 62 8.86 -11.34 -13.29
CA SER A 62 8.58 -12.38 -14.28
C SER A 62 7.34 -13.19 -13.88
N VAL A 63 6.72 -13.85 -14.86
CA VAL A 63 5.57 -14.74 -14.62
C VAL A 63 5.96 -15.82 -13.61
N GLU A 64 7.08 -16.50 -13.83
CA GLU A 64 7.55 -17.60 -12.98
C GLU A 64 7.78 -17.16 -11.54
N SER A 65 8.37 -15.96 -11.36
CA SER A 65 8.62 -15.39 -10.03
C SER A 65 7.32 -15.07 -9.30
N ILE A 66 6.32 -14.53 -10.01
CA ILE A 66 4.98 -14.27 -9.47
C ILE A 66 4.29 -15.59 -9.09
N GLN A 67 4.33 -16.60 -9.96
CA GLN A 67 3.71 -17.91 -9.71
C GLN A 67 4.29 -18.60 -8.47
N GLN A 68 5.61 -18.54 -8.27
CA GLN A 68 6.29 -19.10 -7.10
C GLN A 68 6.02 -18.32 -5.82
N HIS A 69 5.79 -17.00 -5.94
CA HIS A 69 5.72 -16.10 -4.79
C HIS A 69 4.31 -15.92 -4.26
N ILE A 70 3.28 -16.00 -5.11
CA ILE A 70 1.89 -15.72 -4.73
C ILE A 70 1.12 -17.03 -4.58
N PRO A 71 0.85 -17.48 -3.34
CA PRO A 71 0.11 -18.73 -3.12
C PRO A 71 -1.40 -18.55 -3.35
N LEU A 72 -2.08 -19.61 -3.78
CA LEU A 72 -3.53 -19.64 -4.00
C LEU A 72 -4.36 -19.12 -2.81
N VAL A 73 -3.90 -19.35 -1.58
CA VAL A 73 -4.58 -18.87 -0.36
C VAL A 73 -4.78 -17.34 -0.33
N ARG A 74 -4.02 -16.56 -1.12
CA ARG A 74 -4.19 -15.11 -1.22
C ARG A 74 -5.58 -14.71 -1.72
N ASP A 75 -6.22 -15.50 -2.58
CA ASP A 75 -7.58 -15.18 -3.07
C ASP A 75 -8.60 -15.25 -1.91
N ALA A 76 -8.57 -16.33 -1.13
CA ALA A 76 -9.44 -16.50 0.03
C ALA A 76 -9.18 -15.43 1.10
N GLU A 77 -7.91 -15.12 1.38
CA GLU A 77 -7.55 -14.09 2.34
C GLU A 77 -7.98 -12.69 1.90
N PHE A 78 -7.88 -12.36 0.61
CA PHE A 78 -8.36 -11.08 0.11
C PHE A 78 -9.89 -10.96 0.26
N ARG A 79 -10.64 -12.02 -0.09
CA ARG A 79 -12.10 -12.05 0.12
C ARG A 79 -12.47 -11.96 1.59
N ALA A 80 -11.68 -12.56 2.49
CA ALA A 80 -11.88 -12.44 3.92
C ALA A 80 -11.60 -11.01 4.40
N LEU A 81 -10.56 -10.34 3.88
CA LEU A 81 -10.23 -8.95 4.18
C LEU A 81 -11.38 -7.99 3.82
N LEU A 82 -12.06 -8.22 2.69
CA LEU A 82 -13.22 -7.41 2.30
C LEU A 82 -14.44 -7.69 3.18
N ARG A 83 -14.75 -8.98 3.45
CA ARG A 83 -15.91 -9.35 4.29
C ARG A 83 -15.74 -8.95 5.75
N HIS A 84 -14.50 -8.92 6.23
CA HIS A 84 -14.14 -8.58 7.60
C HIS A 84 -13.02 -7.54 7.60
N PRO A 85 -13.32 -6.27 7.25
CA PRO A 85 -12.32 -5.22 7.23
C PRO A 85 -11.61 -5.07 8.58
N PRO A 86 -10.28 -4.94 8.59
CA PRO A 86 -9.54 -4.69 9.83
C PRO A 86 -10.02 -3.44 10.55
N ALA A 87 -9.83 -3.36 11.87
CA ALA A 87 -10.12 -2.15 12.62
C ALA A 87 -9.38 -0.95 12.03
N GLY A 88 -10.04 0.22 11.97
CA GLY A 88 -9.49 1.41 11.33
C GLY A 88 -9.66 1.45 9.81
N SER A 89 -10.30 0.44 9.20
CA SER A 89 -10.72 0.53 7.80
C SER A 89 -11.81 1.60 7.61
N ARG A 90 -11.78 2.32 6.49
CA ARG A 90 -12.79 3.35 6.15
C ARG A 90 -12.94 3.47 4.63
N VAL A 91 -14.14 3.76 4.15
CA VAL A 91 -14.37 4.28 2.79
C VAL A 91 -14.23 5.80 2.84
N ILE A 92 -13.23 6.33 2.12
CA ILE A 92 -12.87 7.76 2.11
C ILE A 92 -13.00 8.34 0.70
N ALA A 93 -13.22 9.65 0.58
CA ALA A 93 -13.07 10.32 -0.70
C ALA A 93 -11.57 10.46 -1.04
N SER A 94 -11.21 10.44 -2.31
CA SER A 94 -9.81 10.53 -2.73
C SER A 94 -9.10 11.80 -2.28
N LYS A 95 -9.83 12.91 -2.13
CA LYS A 95 -9.31 14.16 -1.54
C LYS A 95 -8.80 13.98 -0.10
N ASP A 96 -9.36 13.01 0.64
CA ASP A 96 -9.03 12.70 2.03
C ASP A 96 -7.93 11.63 2.16
N PHE A 97 -7.40 11.11 1.03
CA PHE A 97 -6.33 10.11 1.01
C PHE A 97 -5.14 10.53 1.90
N GLY A 98 -4.64 11.74 1.68
CA GLY A 98 -3.50 12.25 2.42
C GLY A 98 -3.75 12.46 3.91
N PHE A 99 -4.98 12.85 4.25
CA PHE A 99 -5.42 12.97 5.64
C PHE A 99 -5.48 11.61 6.34
N ALA A 100 -5.95 10.57 5.64
CA ALA A 100 -5.94 9.21 6.17
C ALA A 100 -4.50 8.72 6.46
N LEU A 101 -3.54 9.01 5.57
CA LEU A 101 -2.13 8.68 5.81
C LEU A 101 -1.55 9.39 7.04
N ASP A 102 -1.89 10.67 7.24
CA ASP A 102 -1.45 11.44 8.41
C ASP A 102 -1.95 10.81 9.72
N ILE A 103 -3.23 10.41 9.78
CA ILE A 103 -3.79 9.70 10.95
C ILE A 103 -3.03 8.40 11.22
N PHE A 104 -2.75 7.60 10.19
CA PHE A 104 -1.96 6.38 10.37
C PHE A 104 -0.56 6.68 10.89
N PHE A 105 0.15 7.65 10.32
CA PHE A 105 1.47 8.05 10.81
C PHE A 105 1.44 8.54 12.26
N CYS A 106 0.42 9.31 12.66
CA CYS A 106 0.24 9.72 14.05
C CYS A 106 0.06 8.52 14.99
N ARG A 107 -0.77 7.54 14.61
CA ARG A 107 -0.98 6.33 15.41
C ARG A 107 0.28 5.47 15.49
N MET A 108 1.00 5.33 14.38
CA MET A 108 2.28 4.63 14.33
C MET A 108 3.31 5.28 15.26
N MET A 109 3.49 6.60 15.17
CA MET A 109 4.39 7.37 16.03
C MET A 109 4.05 7.20 17.52
N ALA A 110 2.78 7.34 17.87
CA ALA A 110 2.32 7.26 19.27
C ALA A 110 2.52 5.86 19.89
N ASN A 111 2.66 4.83 19.07
CA ASN A 111 2.77 3.44 19.52
C ASN A 111 4.09 2.79 19.11
N ASN A 112 5.10 3.58 18.76
CA ASN A 112 6.44 3.12 18.38
C ASN A 112 6.45 2.08 17.23
N VAL A 113 5.51 2.19 16.29
CA VAL A 113 5.42 1.33 15.10
C VAL A 113 6.17 2.01 13.95
N SER A 114 7.21 1.34 13.43
CA SER A 114 8.06 1.93 12.40
C SER A 114 7.52 1.76 10.98
N HIS A 115 6.63 0.81 10.74
CA HIS A 115 6.06 0.54 9.42
C HIS A 115 4.69 -0.13 9.53
N MET A 116 3.85 0.09 8.52
CA MET A 116 2.60 -0.62 8.30
C MET A 116 2.29 -0.64 6.80
N SER A 117 1.25 -1.38 6.43
CA SER A 117 0.72 -1.40 5.07
C SER A 117 -0.77 -1.12 5.09
N ALA A 118 -1.35 -0.81 3.95
CA ALA A 118 -2.78 -0.82 3.74
C ALA A 118 -3.10 -1.23 2.31
N ILE A 119 -4.25 -1.87 2.14
CA ILE A 119 -4.85 -2.07 0.83
C ILE A 119 -5.67 -0.84 0.50
N LEU A 120 -5.56 -0.36 -0.75
CA LEU A 120 -6.47 0.62 -1.33
C LEU A 120 -7.34 -0.13 -2.33
N TYR A 121 -8.58 -0.40 -1.93
CA TYR A 121 -9.55 -1.05 -2.79
C TYR A 121 -10.43 0.02 -3.44
N ILE A 122 -10.41 0.05 -4.77
CA ILE A 122 -11.00 1.11 -5.58
C ILE A 122 -11.71 0.46 -6.75
N ASP A 123 -13.03 0.32 -6.62
CA ASP A 123 -13.85 -0.41 -7.59
C ASP A 123 -13.25 -1.80 -7.88
N ASN A 124 -12.93 -2.13 -9.14
CA ASN A 124 -12.35 -3.41 -9.52
C ASN A 124 -10.81 -3.42 -9.51
N HIS A 125 -10.16 -2.33 -9.06
CA HIS A 125 -8.71 -2.26 -8.94
C HIS A 125 -8.27 -2.26 -7.48
N THR A 126 -7.09 -2.81 -7.24
CA THR A 126 -6.48 -2.88 -5.91
C THR A 126 -5.06 -2.35 -6.00
N LEU A 127 -4.71 -1.45 -5.09
CA LEU A 127 -3.35 -0.98 -4.85
C LEU A 127 -2.91 -1.37 -3.44
N SER A 128 -1.61 -1.30 -3.17
CA SER A 128 -1.10 -1.34 -1.80
C SER A 128 -0.31 -0.08 -1.48
N VAL A 129 -0.52 0.47 -0.30
CA VAL A 129 0.29 1.55 0.24
C VAL A 129 1.07 1.05 1.45
N ARG A 130 2.37 1.28 1.44
CA ARG A 130 3.25 1.02 2.56
C ARG A 130 3.67 2.35 3.19
N LEU A 131 3.53 2.41 4.51
CA LEU A 131 3.95 3.54 5.34
C LEU A 131 5.18 3.16 6.15
N ARG A 132 6.15 4.06 6.24
CA ARG A 132 7.34 3.85 7.07
C ARG A 132 7.85 5.14 7.69
N ILE A 133 8.17 5.07 8.97
CA ILE A 133 8.89 6.09 9.72
C ILE A 133 10.34 5.62 9.83
N LYS A 134 11.28 6.46 9.41
CA LYS A 134 12.72 6.20 9.50
C LYS A 134 13.38 7.30 10.30
N GLN A 135 14.22 6.92 11.25
CA GLN A 135 15.14 7.85 11.89
C GLN A 135 16.46 7.87 11.13
N SER A 136 17.00 9.05 10.86
CA SER A 136 18.34 9.22 10.30
C SER A 136 19.40 8.97 11.39
N VAL A 137 20.66 8.85 10.96
CA VAL A 137 21.81 8.75 11.88
C VAL A 137 21.90 9.96 12.82
N TYR A 138 21.36 11.11 12.39
CA TYR A 138 21.32 12.35 13.17
C TYR A 138 19.99 12.54 13.93
N GLY A 139 19.22 11.47 14.15
CA GLY A 139 17.98 11.51 14.92
C GLY A 139 16.76 12.09 14.19
N GLN A 140 16.91 12.56 12.95
CA GLN A 140 15.82 13.19 12.20
C GLN A 140 14.83 12.16 11.63
N LEU A 141 13.54 12.40 11.81
CA LEU A 141 12.50 11.54 11.25
C LEU A 141 12.28 11.80 9.75
N ASN A 142 11.95 10.72 9.04
CA ASN A 142 11.54 10.71 7.65
C ASN A 142 10.31 9.82 7.51
N TYR A 143 9.26 10.37 6.94
CA TYR A 143 8.01 9.70 6.62
C TYR A 143 8.06 9.28 5.16
N VAL A 144 7.82 8.00 4.92
CA VAL A 144 7.94 7.38 3.61
C VAL A 144 6.61 6.73 3.26
N VAL A 145 6.08 7.09 2.11
CA VAL A 145 4.90 6.47 1.52
C VAL A 145 5.36 5.79 0.23
N SER A 146 5.06 4.50 0.09
CA SER A 146 5.31 3.74 -1.13
C SER A 146 4.00 3.15 -1.63
N VAL A 147 3.60 3.50 -2.85
CA VAL A 147 2.38 2.97 -3.49
C VAL A 147 2.77 1.98 -4.56
N TYR A 148 2.18 0.80 -4.49
CA TYR A 148 2.35 -0.30 -5.42
C TYR A 148 1.09 -0.49 -6.25
N ASP A 149 1.21 -0.27 -7.56
CA ASP A 149 0.19 -0.62 -8.55
C ASP A 149 0.56 -1.96 -9.18
N PRO A 150 -0.30 -3.00 -9.07
CA PRO A 150 -0.10 -4.26 -9.77
C PRO A 150 -0.01 -4.17 -11.29
N ASN A 151 -0.43 -3.07 -11.93
CA ASN A 151 -0.20 -2.88 -13.37
C ASN A 151 1.24 -2.41 -13.69
N ASP A 152 2.01 -2.01 -12.69
CA ASP A 152 3.45 -1.74 -12.76
C ASP A 152 4.20 -2.72 -11.84
N THR A 153 4.03 -4.02 -12.12
CA THR A 153 4.32 -5.14 -11.20
C THR A 153 5.68 -5.12 -10.51
N ASN A 154 6.74 -4.61 -11.14
CA ASN A 154 8.10 -4.61 -10.60
C ASN A 154 8.56 -3.26 -10.01
N VAL A 155 7.67 -2.26 -9.90
CA VAL A 155 7.98 -0.91 -9.39
C VAL A 155 6.98 -0.49 -8.31
N ALA A 156 7.43 0.35 -7.38
CA ALA A 156 6.54 1.06 -6.45
C ALA A 156 6.96 2.52 -6.40
N VAL A 157 5.98 3.41 -6.54
CA VAL A 157 6.17 4.85 -6.50
C VAL A 157 6.39 5.29 -5.07
N ARG A 158 7.40 6.13 -4.81
CA ARG A 158 7.80 6.47 -3.44
C ARG A 158 7.94 7.97 -3.23
N GLY A 159 7.19 8.50 -2.27
CA GLY A 159 7.40 9.83 -1.67
C GLY A 159 8.18 9.75 -0.35
N THR A 160 8.95 10.78 -0.01
CA THR A 160 9.63 10.88 1.30
C THR A 160 9.66 12.32 1.77
N HIS A 161 9.22 12.56 3.00
CA HIS A 161 9.19 13.89 3.62
C HIS A 161 9.65 13.88 5.07
N ARG A 162 9.99 15.06 5.60
CA ARG A 162 10.36 15.24 7.01
C ARG A 162 9.17 15.26 7.96
N THR A 163 7.97 15.50 7.45
CA THR A 163 6.73 15.49 8.24
C THR A 163 5.63 14.75 7.49
N ALA A 164 4.78 14.01 8.21
CA ALA A 164 3.62 13.33 7.64
C ALA A 164 2.67 14.32 6.94
N ARG A 165 2.55 15.55 7.49
CA ARG A 165 1.71 16.63 6.95
C ARG A 165 2.02 17.03 5.49
N ARG A 166 3.21 16.73 4.99
CA ARG A 166 3.57 16.95 3.58
C ARG A 166 2.88 15.96 2.63
N PHE A 167 2.18 14.95 3.16
CA PHE A 167 1.32 14.04 2.40
C PHE A 167 -0.18 14.33 2.54
N LEU A 168 -0.59 15.46 3.15
CA LEU A 168 -2.02 15.74 3.49
C LEU A 168 -3.02 15.72 2.33
N SER A 169 -2.56 15.76 1.08
CA SER A 169 -3.42 15.58 -0.09
C SER A 169 -2.76 14.70 -1.13
N LEU A 170 -3.58 14.12 -2.02
CA LEU A 170 -3.11 13.36 -3.17
C LEU A 170 -2.16 14.21 -4.04
N ASP A 171 -2.51 15.48 -4.30
CA ASP A 171 -1.65 16.36 -5.11
C ASP A 171 -0.28 16.61 -4.46
N LYS A 172 -0.23 16.78 -3.12
CA LYS A 172 1.06 16.91 -2.41
C LYS A 172 1.90 15.62 -2.49
N PHE A 173 1.26 14.45 -2.47
CA PHE A 173 1.96 13.19 -2.71
C PHE A 173 2.53 13.16 -4.14
N ILE A 174 1.71 13.46 -5.15
CA ILE A 174 2.11 13.49 -6.57
C ILE A 174 3.29 14.44 -6.78
N SER A 175 3.25 15.67 -6.22
CA SER A 175 4.37 16.63 -6.34
C SER A 175 5.69 16.09 -5.78
N SER A 176 5.65 15.13 -4.85
CA SER A 176 6.85 14.53 -4.25
C SER A 176 7.29 13.22 -4.90
N ALA A 177 6.48 12.68 -5.81
CA ALA A 177 6.73 11.45 -6.53
C ALA A 177 6.08 11.56 -7.92
N PRO A 178 6.74 12.16 -8.92
CA PRO A 178 6.13 12.47 -10.21
C PRO A 178 5.52 11.26 -10.93
N ASP A 179 6.14 10.07 -10.78
CA ASP A 179 5.62 8.80 -11.30
C ASP A 179 4.25 8.41 -10.70
N ALA A 180 3.80 9.11 -9.66
CA ALA A 180 2.50 8.89 -9.04
C ALA A 180 1.34 9.44 -9.86
N GLN A 181 1.59 10.45 -10.71
CA GLN A 181 0.55 11.12 -11.44
C GLN A 181 -0.25 10.13 -12.30
N THR A 182 0.45 9.22 -12.98
CA THR A 182 -0.14 8.22 -13.86
C THR A 182 -1.18 7.34 -13.18
N TRP A 183 -0.87 6.73 -12.03
CA TRP A 183 -1.84 5.88 -11.33
C TRP A 183 -2.89 6.71 -10.56
N ALA A 184 -2.51 7.89 -10.05
CA ALA A 184 -3.44 8.75 -9.36
C ALA A 184 -4.56 9.23 -10.29
N ASP A 185 -4.22 9.69 -11.50
CA ASP A 185 -5.18 10.14 -12.50
C ASP A 185 -5.99 8.96 -13.06
N ARG A 186 -5.37 7.77 -13.19
CA ARG A 186 -6.04 6.58 -13.74
C ARG A 186 -7.05 5.94 -12.79
N TYR A 187 -6.75 5.87 -11.49
CA TYR A 187 -7.59 5.08 -10.56
C TYR A 187 -8.16 5.89 -9.40
N VAL A 188 -7.46 6.93 -8.93
CA VAL A 188 -7.73 7.48 -7.58
C VAL A 188 -8.39 8.84 -7.62
N ARG A 189 -8.09 9.67 -8.61
CA ARG A 189 -8.67 11.00 -8.73
C ARG A 189 -10.19 10.88 -8.86
N ASN A 190 -10.93 11.67 -8.08
CA ASN A 190 -12.40 11.74 -8.08
C ASN A 190 -13.15 10.44 -7.74
N CYS A 191 -12.50 9.43 -7.15
CA CYS A 191 -13.17 8.22 -6.68
C CYS A 191 -13.32 8.16 -5.14
N ALA A 192 -14.05 7.16 -4.67
CA ALA A 192 -13.97 6.70 -3.28
C ALA A 192 -12.92 5.57 -3.17
N ILE A 193 -12.34 5.41 -1.98
CA ILE A 193 -11.29 4.44 -1.70
C ILE A 193 -11.65 3.73 -0.40
N ALA A 194 -11.69 2.40 -0.42
CA ALA A 194 -11.69 1.62 0.81
C ALA A 194 -10.23 1.42 1.24
N ILE A 195 -9.82 2.05 2.34
CA ILE A 195 -8.50 1.87 2.91
C ILE A 195 -8.58 0.80 4.01
N LEU A 196 -7.82 -0.28 3.86
CA LEU A 196 -7.84 -1.43 4.77
C LEU A 196 -6.44 -1.58 5.39
N PRO A 197 -6.22 -1.08 6.62
CA PRO A 197 -4.91 -1.10 7.25
C PRO A 197 -4.47 -2.51 7.66
N LEU A 198 -3.18 -2.79 7.50
CA LEU A 198 -2.52 -4.03 7.86
C LEU A 198 -1.29 -3.71 8.72
N LEU A 199 -1.23 -4.33 9.89
CA LEU A 199 -0.16 -4.11 10.87
C LEU A 199 0.88 -5.24 10.81
N PRO A 200 2.14 -4.96 11.18
CA PRO A 200 3.14 -6.01 11.35
C PRO A 200 2.70 -7.03 12.42
N GLU A 201 3.21 -8.24 12.31
CA GLU A 201 2.97 -9.29 13.30
C GLU A 201 3.42 -8.83 14.70
N GLY A 202 2.62 -9.14 15.72
CA GLY A 202 2.87 -8.73 17.10
C GLY A 202 2.48 -7.29 17.43
N VAL A 203 2.09 -6.47 16.45
CA VAL A 203 1.61 -5.10 16.69
C VAL A 203 0.11 -5.13 17.05
N PRO A 204 -0.31 -4.61 18.21
CA PRO A 204 -1.71 -4.68 18.64
C PRO A 204 -2.65 -3.87 17.73
N VAL A 205 -3.80 -4.47 17.38
CA VAL A 205 -4.86 -3.82 16.59
C VAL A 205 -5.42 -2.56 17.28
N ALA A 206 -5.32 -2.48 18.61
CA ALA A 206 -5.75 -1.32 19.41
C ALA A 206 -5.09 0.01 18.99
N ILE A 207 -3.95 -0.04 18.30
CA ILE A 207 -3.27 1.14 17.73
C ILE A 207 -4.16 1.87 16.71
N LEU A 208 -5.10 1.15 16.08
CA LEU A 208 -6.05 1.67 15.11
C LEU A 208 -7.38 2.11 15.75
N ALA A 209 -7.52 2.00 17.07
CA ALA A 209 -8.75 2.38 17.78
C ALA A 209 -9.03 3.88 17.63
N GLY A 210 -10.30 4.22 17.37
CA GLY A 210 -10.74 5.61 17.19
C GLY A 210 -10.12 6.31 15.97
N ILE A 211 -9.63 5.55 14.98
CA ILE A 211 -9.28 6.10 13.67
C ILE A 211 -10.55 6.50 12.89
N THR A 212 -11.56 5.63 12.90
CA THR A 212 -12.79 5.81 12.11
C THR A 212 -13.59 7.04 12.54
N THR A 213 -13.50 7.46 13.80
CA THR A 213 -14.12 8.68 14.31
C THR A 213 -13.39 9.95 13.88
N ARG A 214 -12.13 9.85 13.45
CA ARG A 214 -11.32 10.97 12.96
C ARG A 214 -11.29 11.04 11.44
N MET A 215 -11.44 9.91 10.74
CA MET A 215 -11.43 9.84 9.29
C MET A 215 -12.83 10.16 8.72
N PRO A 216 -12.97 11.18 7.85
CA PRO A 216 -14.20 11.45 7.12
C PRO A 216 -14.64 10.19 6.36
N PHE A 217 -15.94 9.92 6.38
CA PHE A 217 -16.50 8.94 5.46
C PHE A 217 -16.73 9.59 4.10
N ALA A 218 -16.53 8.82 3.02
CA ALA A 218 -16.82 9.30 1.67
C ALA A 218 -18.29 9.73 1.56
N PRO A 219 -18.61 10.89 0.94
CA PRO A 219 -19.98 11.23 0.58
C PRO A 219 -20.62 10.10 -0.23
N ILE A 220 -21.93 9.91 -0.07
CA ILE A 220 -22.66 8.87 -0.81
C ILE A 220 -22.64 9.23 -2.30
N HIS A 221 -21.94 8.41 -3.07
CA HIS A 221 -21.75 8.44 -4.52
C HIS A 221 -21.67 6.98 -5.00
N PRO A 222 -22.03 6.63 -6.25
CA PRO A 222 -22.02 5.24 -6.71
C PRO A 222 -20.73 4.46 -6.40
N SER A 223 -19.56 5.09 -6.59
CA SER A 223 -18.27 4.48 -6.24
C SER A 223 -18.10 4.20 -4.74
N ALA A 224 -18.62 5.08 -3.87
CA ALA A 224 -18.60 4.86 -2.43
C ALA A 224 -19.58 3.75 -2.03
N MET A 225 -20.78 3.72 -2.62
CA MET A 225 -21.78 2.69 -2.37
C MET A 225 -21.28 1.29 -2.72
N LEU A 226 -20.62 1.15 -3.87
CA LEU A 226 -20.02 -0.13 -4.26
C LEU A 226 -19.02 -0.63 -3.22
N LEU A 227 -18.14 0.26 -2.76
CA LEU A 227 -17.12 -0.07 -1.76
C LEU A 227 -17.74 -0.38 -0.39
N ILE A 228 -18.78 0.36 0.00
CA ILE A 228 -19.56 0.11 1.22
C ILE A 228 -20.18 -1.28 1.19
N MET A 229 -20.82 -1.65 0.08
CA MET A 229 -21.43 -2.96 -0.09
C MET A 229 -20.38 -4.07 -0.11
N ALA A 230 -19.25 -3.85 -0.80
CA ALA A 230 -18.17 -4.83 -0.88
C ALA A 230 -17.47 -5.06 0.46
N THR A 231 -17.40 -4.02 1.31
CA THR A 231 -16.68 -4.06 2.58
C THR A 231 -17.59 -4.18 3.81
N GLY A 232 -18.91 -4.10 3.64
CA GLY A 232 -19.87 -4.08 4.74
C GLY A 232 -19.72 -2.88 5.70
N GLN A 233 -19.03 -1.81 5.30
CA GLN A 233 -18.76 -0.66 6.16
C GLN A 233 -19.96 0.28 6.24
N THR A 234 -20.41 0.59 7.45
CA THR A 234 -21.48 1.58 7.70
C THR A 234 -20.89 2.95 8.04
N GLN A 235 -21.67 4.01 7.79
CA GLN A 235 -21.28 5.39 8.07
C GLN A 235 -21.09 5.66 9.55
#